data_AF-A0A848CMP5-F1
#
_entry.id   AF-A0A848CMP5-F1
#
_cell.length_a   1.000
_cell.length_b   1.000
_cell.length_c   1.000
_cell.angle_alpha   90.00
_cell.angle_beta   90.00
_cell.angle_gamma   90.00
#
_symmetry.space_group_name_H-M   'P 1'
#
loop_
_entity.id
_entity.type
_entity.pdbx_description
1 polymer ?
#
loop_
_entity_poly.entity_id
_entity_poly.type
_entity_poly.pdbx_seq_one_letter_code
_entity_poly.pdbx_strand_id
1 'polypeptide(L)' 'YRNDLTYFTNGQGVCLTELKGYQPAIGKFICQPRRPNSRIDKVRHMFHKLA' A
#
# COMPACT_ATOMS: atom_id res chain seq x y z
N TYR A 1 7.95 13.14 -2.56
CA TYR A 1 6.76 13.69 -3.22
C TYR A 1 6.43 15.12 -2.78
N ARG A 2 6.01 15.36 -1.52
CA ARG A 2 5.66 16.73 -1.06
C ARG A 2 6.85 17.70 -1.18
N ASN A 3 8.04 17.32 -0.69
CA ASN A 3 9.24 18.14 -0.78
C ASN A 3 9.67 18.39 -2.23
N ASP A 4 9.66 17.34 -3.06
CA ASP A 4 10.00 17.44 -4.48
C ASP A 4 9.01 18.38 -5.20
N LEU A 5 7.71 18.24 -4.94
CA LEU A 5 6.67 19.10 -5.49
C LEU A 5 6.93 20.57 -5.12
N THR A 6 7.22 20.86 -3.85
CA THR A 6 7.56 22.21 -3.39
C THR A 6 8.80 22.75 -4.10
N TYR A 7 9.86 21.94 -4.23
CA TYR A 7 11.09 22.33 -4.92
C TYR A 7 10.86 22.64 -6.40
N PHE A 8 10.16 21.76 -7.12
CA PHE A 8 9.93 21.91 -8.56
C PHE A 8 8.87 22.96 -8.94
N THR A 9 8.01 23.34 -8.00
CA THR A 9 6.96 24.35 -8.23
C THR A 9 7.24 25.68 -7.54
N ASN A 10 8.47 25.88 -7.04
CA ASN A 10 8.85 27.08 -6.27
C ASN A 10 7.86 27.40 -5.13
N GLY A 11 7.37 26.36 -4.46
CA GLY A 11 6.39 26.49 -3.38
C GLY A 11 4.96 26.80 -3.78
N GLN A 12 4.64 26.89 -5.08
CA GLN A 12 3.29 27.22 -5.56
C GLN A 12 2.40 25.98 -5.79
N GLY A 13 2.99 24.79 -5.87
CA GLY A 13 2.28 23.54 -6.08
C GLY A 13 1.43 23.15 -4.87
N VAL A 14 0.15 22.91 -5.11
CA VAL A 14 -0.78 22.34 -4.14
C VAL A 14 -1.04 20.88 -4.44
N CYS A 15 -1.22 20.06 -3.40
CA CYS A 15 -1.49 18.64 -3.56
C CYS A 15 -2.87 18.33 -2.99
N LEU A 16 -3.80 18.07 -3.90
CA LEU A 16 -5.13 17.55 -3.64
C LEU A 16 -5.07 16.02 -3.73
N THR A 17 -5.74 15.31 -2.83
CA THR A 17 -5.74 13.84 -2.84
C THR A 17 -7.18 13.37 -2.89
N GLU A 18 -7.48 12.57 -3.91
CA GLU A 18 -8.78 11.93 -4.08
C GLU A 18 -8.61 10.40 -4.03
N LEU A 19 -9.71 9.72 -3.72
CA LEU A 19 -9.73 8.27 -3.63
C LEU A 19 -9.68 7.68 -5.05
N LYS A 20 -8.48 7.30 -5.49
CA LYS A 20 -8.33 6.53 -6.73
C LYS A 20 -8.80 5.09 -6.47
N GLY A 21 -9.57 4.54 -7.40
CA GLY A 21 -9.99 3.13 -7.35
C GLY A 21 -8.82 2.16 -7.20
N TYR A 22 -9.11 0.89 -6.91
CA TYR A 22 -8.08 -0.12 -6.72
C TYR A 22 -7.21 -0.26 -7.97
N GLN A 23 -5.91 0.00 -7.81
CA GLN A 23 -4.91 -0.24 -8.84
C GLN A 23 -4.13 -1.50 -8.46
N PRO A 24 -4.26 -2.60 -9.23
CA PRO A 24 -3.50 -3.82 -8.98
C PRO A 24 -1.98 -3.55 -9.06
N ALA A 25 -1.22 -4.15 -8.16
CA ALA A 25 0.24 -4.14 -8.27
C ALA A 25 0.66 -5.15 -9.34
N ILE A 26 1.18 -4.66 -10.48
CA ILE A 26 1.63 -5.50 -11.62
C ILE A 26 3.08 -6.02 -11.40
N GLY A 27 3.72 -5.64 -10.29
CA GLY A 27 5.09 -6.06 -9.96
C GLY A 27 5.18 -7.47 -9.35
N LYS A 28 6.40 -8.03 -9.33
CA LYS A 28 6.69 -9.27 -8.61
C LYS A 28 6.31 -9.11 -7.15
N PHE A 29 5.50 -10.03 -6.63
CA PHE A 29 5.09 -10.02 -5.23
C PHE A 29 6.33 -10.16 -4.33
N ILE A 30 6.58 -9.16 -3.49
CA ILE A 30 7.62 -9.22 -2.46
C ILE A 30 6.94 -9.59 -1.14
N CYS A 31 7.06 -10.85 -0.74
CA CYS A 31 6.71 -11.30 0.60
C CYS A 31 7.69 -10.73 1.62
N GLN A 32 7.39 -9.56 2.19
CA GLN A 32 8.10 -9.14 3.40
C GLN A 32 7.53 -9.86 4.63
N PRO A 33 8.37 -10.30 5.58
CA PRO A 33 7.91 -10.79 6.87
C PRO A 33 7.14 -9.66 7.55
N ARG A 34 5.82 -9.80 7.65
CA ARG A 34 4.98 -8.86 8.38
C ARG A 34 5.07 -9.12 9.87
N ARG A 35 4.74 -8.10 10.67
CA ARG A 35 4.48 -8.30 12.10
C ARG A 35 3.31 -9.29 12.30
N PRO A 36 3.37 -10.15 13.32
CA PRO A 36 2.27 -11.04 13.67
C PRO A 36 0.98 -10.25 13.90
N ASN A 37 -0.14 -10.73 13.36
CA ASN A 37 -1.45 -10.15 13.53
C ASN A 37 -2.48 -11.28 13.69
N SER A 38 -2.89 -11.55 14.92
CA SER A 38 -3.74 -12.68 15.28
C SER A 38 -5.03 -12.78 14.47
N ARG A 39 -5.68 -11.65 14.15
CA ARG A 39 -6.91 -11.63 13.35
C ARG A 39 -6.65 -12.08 11.91
N ILE A 40 -5.61 -11.54 11.27
CA ILE A 40 -5.28 -11.89 9.88
C ILE A 40 -4.68 -13.30 9.80
N ASP A 41 -3.85 -13.67 10.78
CA ASP A 41 -3.23 -14.99 10.89
C ASP A 41 -4.26 -16.10 11.04
N LYS A 42 -5.24 -15.91 11.92
CA LYS A 42 -6.35 -16.86 12.10
C LYS A 42 -7.13 -17.06 10.80
N VAL A 43 -7.47 -15.98 10.10
CA VAL A 43 -8.21 -16.06 8.83
C VAL A 43 -7.39 -16.81 7.78
N ARG A 44 -6.11 -16.45 7.58
CA ARG A 44 -5.24 -17.16 6.62
C ARG A 44 -5.09 -18.65 6.93
N HIS A 45 -4.94 -19.00 8.21
CA HIS A 45 -4.87 -20.40 8.64
C HIS A 45 -6.13 -21.18 8.26
N MET A 46 -7.32 -20.59 8.43
CA MET A 46 -8.58 -21.23 8.07
C MET A 46 -8.71 -21.44 6.56
N PHE A 47 -8.23 -20.51 5.74
CA PHE A 47 -8.27 -20.61 4.28
C PHE A 47 -7.21 -21.56 3.69
N HIS A 48 -6.02 -21.65 4.28
CA HIS A 48 -4.98 -22.59 3.83
C HIS A 48 -5.29 -24.06 4.17
N LYS A 49 -6.20 -24.34 5.11
CA LYS A 49 -6.62 -25.71 5.44
C LYS A 49 -7.52 -26.36 4.40
N LEU A 50 -8.07 -25.58 3.47
CA LEU A 50 -9.04 -26.03 2.46
C LEU A 50 -8.38 -26.34 1.11
N ALA A 51 -7.04 -26.32 1.03
CA ALA A 51 -6.25 -26.64 -0.16
C ALA A 51 -5.43 -27.91 0.05
#